data_AF-A0A8T5SC81-F1
#
_entry.id   AF-A0A8T5SC81-F1
#
_cell.length_a   1.000
_cell.length_b   1.000
_cell.length_c   1.000
_cell.angle_alpha   90.00
_cell.angle_beta   90.00
_cell.angle_gamma   90.00
#
_symmetry.space_group_name_H-M   'P 1'
#
loop_
_entity.id
_entity.type
_entity.pdbx_description
1 polymer ?
#
loop_
_entity_poly.entity_id
_entity_poly.type
_entity_poly.pdbx_seq_one_letter_code
_entity_poly.pdbx_strand_id
1 'polypeptide(L)'
;MKCPSCNIEMESLVAGIFQCPQCRKIIKEKGEETESQDKSKIETGDFYDGAYFHKNASLNKQFEICEKGIILNKTENRLFAALICHSAYLKEEKYVRLSWWKSFRHAGMFKIYDKNVLSNLINALEKIEETFDEIWNWSGKYEKKGPKTDEQLEKEKNLEIIKYRILENRTCPKCSKKMDKKKSHYECQHCGEIVVLEGYNQPIFNIKPEDLDLHFHGNFPINFYLPVSGVTVKWLMGEWKAVVVIYSKDNPNKKWLRFYWWVRDLSSVLKYGQREMGEGTQMGWKAQRGVSSPNIYDKNQIMKLIKALRKISTELNWSVSKENS
;
A
#
# COMPACT_ATOMS: atom_id res chain seq x y z
N MET A 1 -23.70 24.41 12.07
CA MET A 1 -22.72 23.50 12.71
C MET A 1 -21.48 24.29 13.11
N LYS A 2 -20.88 24.04 14.30
CA LYS A 2 -19.65 24.73 14.72
C LYS A 2 -18.40 23.92 14.35
N CYS A 3 -17.34 24.61 13.93
CA CYS A 3 -16.06 24.00 13.64
C CYS A 3 -15.44 23.49 14.95
N PRO A 4 -15.11 22.20 15.08
CA PRO A 4 -14.53 21.64 16.30
C PRO A 4 -13.10 22.14 16.56
N SER A 5 -12.46 22.77 15.59
CA SER A 5 -11.09 23.29 15.71
C SER A 5 -11.04 24.80 16.01
N CYS A 6 -12.07 25.56 15.64
CA CYS A 6 -12.08 27.02 15.80
C CYS A 6 -13.26 27.52 16.64
N ASN A 7 -14.21 26.64 16.97
CA ASN A 7 -15.45 26.91 17.67
C ASN A 7 -16.33 28.02 17.04
N ILE A 8 -16.10 28.33 15.77
CA ILE A 8 -16.89 29.28 14.98
C ILE A 8 -17.92 28.56 14.10
N GLU A 9 -18.91 29.30 13.63
CA GLU A 9 -19.94 28.79 12.74
C GLU A 9 -19.37 28.43 11.36
N MET A 10 -19.77 27.29 10.82
CA MET A 10 -19.30 26.78 9.52
C MET A 10 -20.27 27.18 8.39
N GLU A 11 -19.72 27.47 7.22
CA GLU A 11 -20.46 27.77 6.00
C GLU A 11 -20.91 26.47 5.31
N SER A 12 -22.12 26.42 4.77
CA SER A 12 -22.59 25.29 3.98
C SER A 12 -22.08 25.39 2.54
N LEU A 13 -21.35 24.38 2.06
CA LEU A 13 -20.88 24.33 0.67
C LEU A 13 -21.91 23.66 -0.25
N VAL A 14 -22.52 22.59 0.24
CA VAL A 14 -23.63 21.83 -0.36
C VAL A 14 -24.39 21.12 0.78
N ALA A 15 -25.58 20.60 0.52
CA ALA A 15 -26.38 19.89 1.53
C ALA A 15 -25.53 18.83 2.29
N GLY A 16 -25.45 18.99 3.62
CA GLY A 16 -24.71 18.09 4.51
C GLY A 16 -23.18 18.21 4.45
N ILE A 17 -22.58 19.18 3.74
CA ILE A 17 -21.13 19.43 3.73
C ILE A 17 -20.86 20.89 4.10
N PHE A 18 -20.16 21.09 5.21
CA PHE A 18 -19.83 22.39 5.78
C PHE A 18 -18.34 22.67 5.69
N GLN A 19 -17.93 23.93 5.50
CA GLN A 19 -16.56 24.40 5.56
C GLN A 19 -16.41 25.48 6.62
N CYS A 20 -15.40 25.36 7.48
CA CYS A 20 -15.06 26.42 8.41
C CYS A 20 -14.43 27.59 7.62
N PRO A 21 -14.94 28.83 7.73
CA PRO A 21 -14.37 29.96 6.98
C PRO A 21 -12.95 30.32 7.44
N GLN A 22 -12.64 30.13 8.72
CA GLN A 22 -11.34 30.50 9.30
C GLN A 22 -10.24 29.47 9.02
N CYS A 23 -10.51 28.18 9.21
CA CYS A 23 -9.49 27.13 9.03
C CYS A 23 -9.70 26.25 7.79
N ARG A 24 -10.73 26.55 6.98
CA ARG A 24 -11.10 25.85 5.74
C ARG A 24 -11.37 24.35 5.93
N LYS A 25 -11.58 23.90 7.17
CA LYS A 25 -11.87 22.51 7.53
C LYS A 25 -13.26 22.13 7.04
N ILE A 26 -13.37 21.03 6.31
CA ILE A 26 -14.64 20.54 5.76
C ILE A 26 -15.17 19.42 6.66
N ILE A 27 -16.44 19.52 7.08
CA ILE A 27 -17.13 18.53 7.90
C ILE A 27 -18.40 18.12 7.18
N LYS A 28 -18.60 16.81 7.07
CA LYS A 28 -19.86 16.26 6.59
C LYS A 28 -20.77 16.05 7.79
N GLU A 29 -21.97 16.60 7.72
CA GLU A 29 -23.02 16.32 8.70
C GLU A 29 -23.32 14.83 8.68
N LYS A 30 -23.28 14.19 9.85
CA LYS A 30 -23.73 12.81 10.02
C LYS A 30 -25.24 12.85 9.84
N GLY A 31 -25.71 12.54 8.64
CA GLY A 31 -27.13 12.37 8.40
C GLY A 31 -27.69 11.31 9.34
N GLU A 32 -28.80 11.63 10.01
CA GLU A 32 -29.67 10.64 10.62
C GLU A 32 -30.03 9.59 9.55
N GLU A 33 -29.97 8.33 9.95
CA GLU A 33 -30.32 7.17 9.14
C GLU A 33 -31.73 7.33 8.58
N THR A 34 -31.82 7.86 7.37
CA THR A 34 -33.07 7.91 6.63
C THR A 34 -33.19 6.57 5.92
N GLU A 35 -33.82 5.62 6.61
CA GLU A 35 -34.37 4.42 6.01
C GLU A 35 -35.33 4.82 4.88
N SER A 36 -34.97 4.52 3.62
CA SER A 36 -35.93 4.42 2.53
C SER A 36 -35.46 3.41 1.46
N GLN A 37 -36.00 2.20 1.64
CA GLN A 37 -36.57 1.27 0.66
C GLN A 37 -35.75 0.78 -0.56
N ASP A 38 -35.49 -0.53 -0.47
CA ASP A 38 -35.31 -1.56 -1.51
C ASP A 38 -34.21 -1.43 -2.56
N LYS A 39 -33.06 -2.03 -2.22
CA LYS A 39 -32.26 -2.97 -3.03
C LYS A 39 -31.31 -3.72 -2.11
N SER A 40 -31.60 -5.00 -1.81
CA SER A 40 -30.74 -6.00 -1.14
C SER A 40 -29.68 -5.42 -0.18
N LYS A 41 -29.94 -5.42 1.14
CA LYS A 41 -28.92 -5.09 2.16
C LYS A 41 -27.65 -5.90 1.87
N ILE A 42 -26.64 -5.25 1.31
CA ILE A 42 -25.30 -5.83 1.20
C ILE A 42 -24.71 -5.69 2.60
N GLU A 43 -24.74 -6.77 3.36
CA GLU A 43 -24.03 -6.91 4.62
C GLU A 43 -22.52 -6.71 4.38
N THR A 44 -22.00 -5.56 4.79
CA THR A 44 -20.56 -5.29 4.72
C THR A 44 -19.83 -6.16 5.74
N GLY A 45 -18.70 -6.76 5.36
CA GLY A 45 -17.85 -7.51 6.30
C GLY A 45 -17.89 -9.03 6.17
N ASP A 46 -18.78 -9.58 5.35
CA ASP A 46 -18.84 -11.01 5.04
C ASP A 46 -18.45 -11.33 3.60
N PHE A 47 -18.21 -12.62 3.35
CA PHE A 47 -17.80 -13.11 2.04
C PHE A 47 -18.97 -13.15 1.08
N TYR A 48 -18.76 -12.55 -0.09
CA TYR A 48 -19.59 -12.67 -1.26
C TYR A 48 -18.91 -13.56 -2.29
N ASP A 49 -19.72 -14.34 -3.00
CA ASP A 49 -19.25 -15.17 -4.09
C ASP A 49 -18.60 -14.35 -5.22
N GLY A 50 -17.56 -14.89 -5.84
CA GLY A 50 -16.85 -14.26 -6.93
C GLY A 50 -17.73 -13.86 -8.12
N ALA A 51 -18.80 -14.62 -8.39
CA ALA A 51 -19.78 -14.29 -9.43
C ALA A 51 -20.48 -12.95 -9.18
N TYR A 52 -20.71 -12.58 -7.91
CA TYR A 52 -21.24 -11.26 -7.58
C TYR A 52 -20.28 -10.16 -8.05
N PHE A 53 -18.99 -10.28 -7.75
CA PHE A 53 -18.00 -9.28 -8.15
C PHE A 53 -17.83 -9.23 -9.65
N HIS A 54 -17.81 -10.37 -10.33
CA HIS A 54 -17.73 -10.41 -11.79
C HIS A 54 -18.94 -9.80 -12.50
N LYS A 55 -20.13 -9.87 -11.91
CA LYS A 55 -21.36 -9.30 -12.47
C LYS A 55 -21.50 -7.81 -12.16
N ASN A 56 -21.14 -7.39 -10.95
CA ASN A 56 -21.44 -6.05 -10.43
C ASN A 56 -20.22 -5.12 -10.40
N ALA A 57 -19.03 -5.66 -10.56
CA ALA A 57 -17.78 -4.94 -10.63
C ALA A 57 -17.06 -5.31 -11.93
N SER A 58 -16.54 -4.34 -12.67
CA SER A 58 -15.92 -4.57 -13.99
C SER A 58 -14.56 -5.32 -13.89
N LEU A 59 -14.57 -6.54 -13.38
CA LEU A 59 -13.43 -7.45 -13.35
C LEU A 59 -13.30 -8.16 -14.69
N ASN A 60 -12.08 -8.20 -15.23
CA ASN A 60 -11.84 -8.85 -16.51
C ASN A 60 -11.54 -10.35 -16.32
N LYS A 61 -12.56 -11.18 -16.58
CA LYS A 61 -12.49 -12.65 -16.50
C LYS A 61 -11.42 -13.29 -17.39
N GLN A 62 -10.99 -12.62 -18.46
CA GLN A 62 -9.99 -13.18 -19.39
C GLN A 62 -8.62 -13.33 -18.73
N PHE A 63 -8.32 -12.51 -17.73
CA PHE A 63 -7.01 -12.50 -17.07
C PHE A 63 -7.10 -12.86 -15.59
N GLU A 64 -8.24 -12.60 -14.95
CA GLU A 64 -8.38 -12.72 -13.50
C GLU A 64 -9.75 -13.25 -13.11
N ILE A 65 -9.77 -14.25 -12.24
CA ILE A 65 -10.98 -14.82 -11.65
C ILE A 65 -11.00 -14.49 -10.16
N CYS A 66 -12.01 -13.73 -9.72
CA CYS A 66 -12.37 -13.59 -8.31
C CYS A 66 -13.09 -14.86 -7.85
N GLU A 67 -12.61 -15.52 -6.79
CA GLU A 67 -13.28 -16.65 -6.15
C GLU A 67 -14.33 -16.16 -5.14
N LYS A 68 -13.94 -15.18 -4.32
CA LYS A 68 -14.80 -14.52 -3.34
C LYS A 68 -14.16 -13.25 -2.84
N GLY A 69 -14.93 -12.43 -2.13
CA GLY A 69 -14.41 -11.19 -1.57
C GLY A 69 -15.32 -10.58 -0.51
N ILE A 70 -14.78 -9.63 0.23
CA ILE A 70 -15.46 -8.92 1.31
C ILE A 70 -15.60 -7.46 0.90
N ILE A 71 -16.84 -6.96 0.92
CA ILE A 71 -17.12 -5.55 0.69
C ILE A 71 -16.83 -4.78 1.97
N LEU A 72 -15.94 -3.80 1.88
CA LEU A 72 -15.47 -2.97 3.01
C LEU A 72 -16.31 -1.71 3.14
N ASN A 73 -16.63 -1.10 1.99
CA ASN A 73 -17.44 0.10 1.90
C ASN A 73 -18.13 0.13 0.54
N LYS A 74 -19.42 0.49 0.53
CA LYS A 74 -20.19 0.72 -0.69
C LYS A 74 -21.03 1.98 -0.51
N THR A 75 -20.86 2.92 -1.42
CA THR A 75 -21.75 4.08 -1.61
C THR A 75 -22.36 4.01 -3.00
N GLU A 76 -23.26 4.93 -3.34
CA GLU A 76 -23.88 4.99 -4.67
C GLU A 76 -22.86 5.01 -5.81
N ASN A 77 -21.75 5.70 -5.61
CA ASN A 77 -20.74 5.96 -6.64
C ASN A 77 -19.40 5.31 -6.36
N ARG A 78 -19.21 4.60 -5.25
CA ARG A 78 -17.92 3.99 -4.91
C ARG A 78 -18.09 2.62 -4.28
N LEU A 79 -17.20 1.72 -4.62
CA LEU A 79 -17.07 0.41 -3.98
C LEU A 79 -15.61 0.23 -3.56
N PHE A 80 -15.40 -0.30 -2.36
CA PHE A 80 -14.10 -0.77 -1.89
C PHE A 80 -14.27 -2.19 -1.35
N ALA A 81 -13.48 -3.12 -1.85
CA ALA A 81 -13.54 -4.53 -1.47
C ALA A 81 -12.14 -5.15 -1.40
N ALA A 82 -12.00 -6.17 -0.55
CA ALA A 82 -10.86 -7.06 -0.52
C ALA A 82 -11.27 -8.39 -1.17
N LEU A 83 -10.58 -8.80 -2.22
CA LEU A 83 -10.92 -9.98 -3.02
C LEU A 83 -9.83 -11.04 -2.92
N ILE A 84 -10.25 -12.30 -3.04
CA ILE A 84 -9.38 -13.45 -3.33
C ILE A 84 -9.51 -13.73 -4.82
N CYS A 85 -8.41 -13.57 -5.54
CA CYS A 85 -8.36 -13.76 -6.98
C CYS A 85 -7.26 -14.76 -7.36
N HIS A 86 -7.37 -15.33 -8.56
CA HIS A 86 -6.30 -16.08 -9.20
C HIS A 86 -6.22 -15.75 -10.70
N SER A 87 -5.12 -16.18 -11.34
CA SER A 87 -4.99 -16.09 -12.79
C SER A 87 -6.05 -16.94 -13.47
N ALA A 88 -6.61 -16.49 -14.59
CA ALA A 88 -7.52 -17.31 -15.38
C ALA A 88 -6.88 -18.62 -15.87
N TYR A 89 -5.55 -18.64 -16.00
CA TYR A 89 -4.78 -19.78 -16.49
C TYR A 89 -4.23 -20.68 -15.38
N LEU A 90 -4.09 -20.15 -14.16
CA LEU A 90 -3.48 -20.87 -13.04
C LEU A 90 -4.25 -20.60 -11.75
N LYS A 91 -5.10 -21.55 -11.36
CA LYS A 91 -5.97 -21.46 -10.19
C LYS A 91 -5.20 -21.55 -8.86
N GLU A 92 -4.07 -22.23 -8.86
CA GLU A 92 -3.22 -22.44 -7.68
C GLU A 92 -2.56 -21.15 -7.21
N GLU A 93 -2.26 -20.22 -8.14
CA GLU A 93 -1.70 -18.91 -7.83
C GLU A 93 -2.77 -17.93 -7.37
N LYS A 94 -3.21 -18.12 -6.13
CA LYS A 94 -4.12 -17.20 -5.44
C LYS A 94 -3.36 -15.98 -4.92
N TYR A 95 -4.04 -14.85 -4.93
CA TYR A 95 -3.55 -13.61 -4.35
C TYR A 95 -4.70 -12.76 -3.81
N VAL A 96 -4.37 -11.90 -2.86
CA VAL A 96 -5.30 -10.92 -2.31
C VAL A 96 -5.24 -9.65 -3.13
N ARG A 97 -6.42 -9.10 -3.45
CA ARG A 97 -6.56 -7.84 -4.20
C ARG A 97 -7.43 -6.89 -3.40
N LEU A 98 -6.85 -5.77 -2.95
CA LEU A 98 -7.64 -4.63 -2.51
C LEU A 98 -8.03 -3.84 -3.75
N SER A 99 -9.32 -3.63 -3.97
CA SER A 99 -9.80 -2.95 -5.17
C SER A 99 -10.90 -1.97 -4.90
N TRP A 100 -10.91 -0.91 -5.71
CA TRP A 100 -11.87 0.17 -5.62
C TRP A 100 -12.41 0.54 -6.99
N TRP A 101 -13.68 0.91 -7.00
CA TRP A 101 -14.42 1.31 -8.19
C TRP A 101 -15.03 2.69 -7.97
N LYS A 102 -15.12 3.48 -9.04
CA LYS A 102 -15.82 4.77 -9.08
C LYS A 102 -16.84 4.72 -10.20
N SER A 103 -18.10 5.00 -9.89
CA SER A 103 -19.24 4.89 -10.82
C SER A 103 -19.22 3.54 -11.56
N PHE A 104 -18.99 2.46 -10.78
CA PHE A 104 -18.87 1.07 -11.22
C PHE A 104 -17.71 0.74 -12.18
N ARG A 105 -16.91 1.72 -12.60
CA ARG A 105 -15.67 1.48 -13.34
C ARG A 105 -14.52 1.20 -12.38
N HIS A 106 -13.68 0.23 -12.74
CA HIS A 106 -12.49 -0.10 -11.97
C HIS A 106 -11.60 1.14 -11.91
N ALA A 107 -11.38 1.63 -10.69
CA ALA A 107 -10.56 2.79 -10.47
C ALA A 107 -9.12 2.32 -10.25
N GLY A 108 -8.88 1.37 -9.34
CA GLY A 108 -7.54 0.81 -9.14
C GLY A 108 -7.50 -0.37 -8.17
N MET A 109 -6.28 -0.89 -7.97
CA MET A 109 -6.04 -2.08 -7.16
C MET A 109 -4.66 -2.09 -6.48
N PHE A 110 -4.56 -2.84 -5.38
CA PHE A 110 -3.32 -3.19 -4.69
C PHE A 110 -3.27 -4.72 -4.54
N LYS A 111 -2.35 -5.37 -5.26
CA LYS A 111 -2.21 -6.84 -5.31
C LYS A 111 -1.16 -7.33 -4.31
N ILE A 112 -1.47 -8.43 -3.63
CA ILE A 112 -0.68 -9.06 -2.57
C ILE A 112 -0.60 -10.56 -2.87
N TYR A 113 0.58 -11.00 -3.30
CA TYR A 113 0.83 -12.39 -3.73
C TYR A 113 1.47 -13.25 -2.64
N ASP A 114 1.91 -12.62 -1.56
CA ASP A 114 2.77 -13.24 -0.55
C ASP A 114 2.16 -13.06 0.84
N LYS A 115 2.19 -14.13 1.63
CA LYS A 115 1.60 -14.17 2.97
C LYS A 115 2.26 -13.16 3.92
N ASN A 116 3.55 -12.94 3.79
CA ASN A 116 4.32 -12.05 4.66
C ASN A 116 4.09 -10.59 4.26
N VAL A 117 3.88 -10.30 2.98
CA VAL A 117 3.37 -8.98 2.53
C VAL A 117 1.97 -8.71 3.08
N LEU A 118 1.08 -9.70 3.12
CA LEU A 118 -0.24 -9.56 3.75
C LEU A 118 -0.12 -9.30 5.26
N SER A 119 0.74 -10.04 5.94
CA SER A 119 1.05 -9.85 7.37
C SER A 119 1.59 -8.43 7.63
N ASN A 120 2.58 -7.99 6.86
CA ASN A 120 3.14 -6.65 6.95
C ASN A 120 2.10 -5.57 6.73
N LEU A 121 1.17 -5.79 5.79
CA LEU A 121 0.08 -4.87 5.54
C LEU A 121 -0.87 -4.77 6.74
N ILE A 122 -1.27 -5.90 7.32
CA ILE A 122 -2.12 -5.93 8.52
C ILE A 122 -1.42 -5.20 9.67
N ASN A 123 -0.15 -5.53 9.93
CA ASN A 123 0.66 -4.91 10.99
C ASN A 123 0.83 -3.41 10.77
N ALA A 124 1.05 -2.96 9.54
CA ALA A 124 1.15 -1.54 9.20
C ALA A 124 -0.17 -0.80 9.46
N LEU A 125 -1.31 -1.40 9.08
CA LEU A 125 -2.63 -0.83 9.32
C LEU A 125 -2.96 -0.74 10.82
N GLU A 126 -2.61 -1.77 11.60
CA GLU A 126 -2.78 -1.79 13.05
C GLU A 126 -1.94 -0.71 13.73
N LYS A 127 -0.67 -0.58 13.38
CA LYS A 127 0.19 0.51 13.86
C LYS A 127 -0.38 1.89 13.53
N ILE A 128 -0.92 2.07 12.33
CA ILE A 128 -1.55 3.33 11.93
C ILE A 128 -2.82 3.59 12.75
N GLU A 129 -3.64 2.56 12.98
CA GLU A 129 -4.84 2.66 13.81
C GLU A 129 -4.51 3.09 15.25
N GLU A 130 -3.42 2.58 15.81
CA GLU A 130 -3.02 2.89 17.19
C GLU A 130 -2.37 4.28 17.34
N THR A 131 -1.59 4.71 16.33
CA THR A 131 -0.71 5.89 16.47
C THR A 131 -1.27 7.19 15.90
N PHE A 132 -2.27 7.13 15.02
CA PHE A 132 -2.89 8.31 14.43
C PHE A 132 -4.22 8.65 15.11
N ASP A 133 -4.54 9.94 15.24
CA ASP A 133 -5.88 10.36 15.67
C ASP A 133 -6.92 10.27 14.53
N GLU A 134 -8.19 10.57 14.83
CA GLU A 134 -9.30 10.52 13.85
C GLU A 134 -9.12 11.47 12.65
N ILE A 135 -8.26 12.49 12.78
CA ILE A 135 -7.94 13.46 11.72
C ILE A 135 -6.54 13.26 11.15
N TRP A 136 -5.95 12.09 11.40
CA TRP A 136 -4.64 11.67 10.90
C TRP A 136 -3.46 12.54 11.37
N ASN A 137 -3.53 13.15 12.55
CA ASN A 137 -2.33 13.66 13.19
C ASN A 137 -1.51 12.51 13.76
N TRP A 138 -0.20 12.63 13.57
CA TRP A 138 0.77 11.68 14.06
C TRP A 138 1.42 12.21 15.33
N SER A 139 1.36 11.44 16.40
CA SER A 139 2.03 11.76 17.68
C SER A 139 3.32 10.97 17.89
N GLY A 140 3.70 10.14 16.91
CA GLY A 140 4.85 9.24 16.98
C GLY A 140 6.21 9.92 16.71
N LYS A 141 7.25 9.10 16.69
CA LYS A 141 8.60 9.48 16.28
C LYS A 141 9.10 8.51 15.21
N TYR A 142 9.96 8.99 14.32
CA TYR A 142 10.54 8.16 13.24
C TYR A 142 11.63 7.22 13.76
N GLU A 143 12.25 7.58 14.88
CA GLU A 143 13.32 6.81 15.51
C GLU A 143 12.79 5.96 16.66
N LYS A 144 13.35 4.75 16.80
CA LYS A 144 13.08 3.87 17.96
C LYS A 144 13.60 4.54 19.23
N LYS A 145 12.72 4.73 20.23
CA LYS A 145 13.11 5.12 21.59
C LYS A 145 13.21 3.93 22.57
N GLY A 146 12.86 2.72 22.14
CA GLY A 146 12.97 1.50 22.95
C GLY A 146 14.20 0.66 22.59
N PRO A 147 14.69 -0.20 23.52
CA PRO A 147 15.70 -1.19 23.19
C PRO A 147 15.17 -2.10 22.07
N LYS A 148 15.99 -2.31 21.03
CA LYS A 148 15.69 -3.26 19.96
C LYS A 148 15.71 -4.67 20.56
N THR A 149 14.79 -5.53 20.13
CA THR A 149 14.87 -6.95 20.50
C THR A 149 16.09 -7.58 19.82
N ASP A 150 16.60 -8.68 20.37
CA ASP A 150 17.74 -9.40 19.80
C ASP A 150 17.48 -9.82 18.34
N GLU A 151 16.26 -10.28 18.05
CA GLU A 151 15.83 -10.63 16.69
C GLU A 151 15.88 -9.43 15.72
N GLN A 152 15.50 -8.24 16.18
CA GLN A 152 15.56 -7.03 15.36
C GLN A 152 17.00 -6.60 15.10
N LEU A 153 17.85 -6.66 16.13
CA LEU A 153 19.28 -6.38 15.99
C LEU A 153 19.94 -7.35 15.01
N GLU A 154 19.59 -8.63 15.08
CA GLU A 154 20.09 -9.65 14.19
C GLU A 154 19.65 -9.40 12.73
N LYS A 155 18.38 -9.09 12.48
CA LYS A 155 17.87 -8.74 11.14
C LYS A 155 18.58 -7.52 10.54
N GLU A 156 18.69 -6.45 11.31
CA GLU A 156 19.39 -5.24 10.86
C GLU A 156 20.87 -5.52 10.55
N LYS A 157 21.56 -6.23 11.44
CA LYS A 157 22.96 -6.63 11.26
C LYS A 157 23.13 -7.49 10.01
N ASN A 158 22.22 -8.44 9.77
CA ASN A 158 22.26 -9.28 8.57
C ASN A 158 22.08 -8.45 7.29
N LEU A 159 21.15 -7.49 7.27
CA LEU A 159 20.96 -6.57 6.14
C LEU A 159 22.19 -5.69 5.92
N GLU A 160 22.80 -5.17 6.98
CA GLU A 160 24.04 -4.38 6.89
C GLU A 160 25.21 -5.20 6.35
N ILE A 161 25.38 -6.46 6.80
CA ILE A 161 26.38 -7.39 6.28
C ILE A 161 26.16 -7.63 4.79
N ILE A 162 24.91 -7.83 4.35
CA ILE A 162 24.60 -8.00 2.93
C ILE A 162 24.98 -6.74 2.14
N LYS A 163 24.58 -5.55 2.60
CA LYS A 163 24.93 -4.28 1.97
C LYS A 163 26.45 -4.11 1.85
N TYR A 164 27.18 -4.38 2.93
CA TYR A 164 28.65 -4.34 2.96
C TYR A 164 29.26 -5.31 1.93
N ARG A 165 28.81 -6.57 1.91
CA ARG A 165 29.29 -7.58 0.95
C ARG A 165 28.99 -7.21 -0.51
N ILE A 166 27.87 -6.55 -0.77
CA ILE A 166 27.53 -6.04 -2.10
C ILE A 166 28.50 -4.93 -2.50
N LEU A 167 28.78 -3.98 -1.61
CA LEU A 167 29.59 -2.79 -1.93
C LEU A 167 31.08 -3.11 -2.04
N GLU A 168 31.64 -3.79 -1.05
CA GLU A 168 33.07 -4.11 -1.00
C GLU A 168 33.42 -5.30 -1.88
N ASN A 169 32.65 -6.38 -1.79
CA ASN A 169 33.00 -7.65 -2.41
C ASN A 169 32.21 -7.96 -3.69
N ARG A 170 31.25 -7.10 -4.09
CA ARG A 170 30.32 -7.34 -5.21
C ARG A 170 29.65 -8.71 -5.11
N THR A 171 29.31 -9.11 -3.91
CA THR A 171 28.73 -10.43 -3.64
C THR A 171 27.22 -10.40 -3.80
N CYS A 172 26.68 -11.35 -4.56
CA CYS A 172 25.25 -11.47 -4.80
C CYS A 172 24.48 -11.72 -3.49
N PRO A 173 23.44 -10.93 -3.17
CA PRO A 173 22.66 -11.12 -1.94
C PRO A 173 21.90 -12.44 -1.91
N LYS A 174 21.64 -13.05 -3.07
CA LYS A 174 20.86 -14.28 -3.21
C LYS A 174 21.71 -15.56 -3.17
N CYS A 175 22.82 -15.62 -3.91
CA CYS A 175 23.64 -16.83 -4.05
C CYS A 175 25.07 -16.69 -3.54
N SER A 176 25.45 -15.54 -3.02
CA SER A 176 26.80 -15.25 -2.49
C SER A 176 27.95 -15.42 -3.49
N LYS A 177 27.68 -15.55 -4.81
CA LYS A 177 28.69 -15.50 -5.87
C LYS A 177 29.02 -14.05 -6.24
N LYS A 178 30.22 -13.84 -6.78
CA LYS A 178 30.66 -12.52 -7.27
C LYS A 178 29.79 -12.08 -8.46
N MET A 179 29.44 -10.79 -8.48
CA MET A 179 28.62 -10.15 -9.51
C MET A 179 29.50 -9.32 -10.44
N ASP A 180 29.00 -9.16 -11.67
CA ASP A 180 29.63 -8.29 -12.65
C ASP A 180 29.12 -6.86 -12.50
N LYS A 181 30.06 -5.90 -12.55
CA LYS A 181 29.71 -4.48 -12.56
C LYS A 181 29.33 -4.04 -13.96
N LYS A 182 28.09 -3.60 -14.12
CA LYS A 182 27.60 -2.85 -15.28
C LYS A 182 27.65 -1.35 -14.99
N LYS A 183 27.25 -0.53 -15.97
CA LYS A 183 27.29 0.94 -15.87
C LYS A 183 26.48 1.50 -14.68
N SER A 184 25.33 0.88 -14.39
CA SER A 184 24.33 1.40 -13.43
C SER A 184 23.88 0.38 -12.36
N HIS A 185 24.38 -0.86 -12.43
CA HIS A 185 23.97 -1.95 -11.53
C HIS A 185 25.03 -3.05 -11.48
N TYR A 186 24.85 -3.96 -10.53
CA TYR A 186 25.49 -5.26 -10.50
C TYR A 186 24.53 -6.33 -11.01
N GLU A 187 25.07 -7.30 -11.73
CA GLU A 187 24.31 -8.43 -12.27
C GLU A 187 25.01 -9.74 -11.90
N CYS A 188 24.26 -10.67 -11.31
CA CYS A 188 24.77 -11.99 -10.98
C CYS A 188 24.54 -12.97 -12.15
N GLN A 189 25.63 -13.39 -12.81
CA GLN A 189 25.57 -14.35 -13.92
C GLN A 189 25.06 -15.75 -13.51
N HIS A 190 25.10 -16.09 -12.21
CA HIS A 190 24.69 -17.40 -11.72
C HIS A 190 23.17 -17.50 -11.48
N CYS A 191 22.54 -16.45 -10.97
CA CYS A 191 21.13 -16.51 -10.56
C CYS A 191 20.26 -15.38 -11.11
N GLY A 192 20.82 -14.51 -11.96
CA GLY A 192 20.12 -13.39 -12.59
C GLY A 192 19.77 -12.25 -11.64
N GLU A 193 20.22 -12.27 -10.38
CA GLU A 193 19.95 -11.20 -9.42
C GLU A 193 20.58 -9.89 -9.89
N ILE A 194 19.80 -8.81 -9.85
CA ILE A 194 20.24 -7.46 -10.21
C ILE A 194 20.22 -6.61 -8.95
N VAL A 195 21.32 -5.88 -8.72
CA VAL A 195 21.43 -4.91 -7.63
C VAL A 195 21.69 -3.53 -8.22
N VAL A 196 20.77 -2.59 -8.00
CA VAL A 196 20.91 -1.21 -8.49
C VAL A 196 21.59 -0.36 -7.42
N LEU A 197 22.47 0.56 -7.80
CA LEU A 197 23.06 1.51 -6.86
C LEU A 197 22.33 2.85 -7.02
N GLU A 198 21.66 3.31 -5.97
CA GLU A 198 21.02 4.63 -5.90
C GLU A 198 21.74 5.52 -4.89
N GLY A 199 21.50 6.84 -4.91
CA GLY A 199 22.09 7.90 -4.07
C GLY A 199 23.13 7.49 -3.00
N TYR A 200 24.36 7.99 -3.13
CA TYR A 200 25.50 7.65 -2.27
C TYR A 200 25.86 6.15 -2.25
N ASN A 201 25.74 5.47 -3.40
CA ASN A 201 26.02 4.03 -3.56
C ASN A 201 25.19 3.12 -2.64
N GLN A 202 23.97 3.50 -2.28
CA GLN A 202 23.07 2.62 -1.54
C GLN A 202 22.56 1.49 -2.46
N PRO A 203 22.83 0.21 -2.12
CA PRO A 203 22.42 -0.90 -2.96
C PRO A 203 20.94 -1.23 -2.74
N ILE A 204 20.20 -1.33 -3.84
CA ILE A 204 18.80 -1.71 -3.91
C ILE A 204 18.71 -3.12 -4.46
N PHE A 205 18.21 -4.04 -3.63
CA PHE A 205 18.06 -5.46 -3.94
C PHE A 205 16.76 -5.97 -3.32
N ASN A 206 16.42 -7.24 -3.59
CA ASN A 206 15.24 -7.87 -3.05
C ASN A 206 15.42 -8.16 -1.55
N ILE A 207 14.58 -7.54 -0.72
CA ILE A 207 14.51 -7.82 0.72
C ILE A 207 13.27 -8.70 0.95
N LYS A 208 13.43 -9.78 1.73
CA LYS A 208 12.29 -10.62 2.08
C LYS A 208 11.29 -9.81 2.92
N PRO A 209 9.98 -9.94 2.70
CA PRO A 209 9.00 -9.18 3.46
C PRO A 209 9.14 -9.35 4.99
N GLU A 210 9.51 -10.54 5.46
CA GLU A 210 9.74 -10.85 6.89
C GLU A 210 10.90 -10.07 7.53
N ASP A 211 11.85 -9.63 6.70
CA ASP A 211 13.05 -8.89 7.12
C ASP A 211 12.83 -7.36 7.04
N LEU A 212 11.63 -6.91 6.62
CA LEU A 212 11.34 -5.49 6.51
C LEU A 212 11.17 -4.83 7.87
N ASP A 213 11.80 -3.66 8.00
CA ASP A 213 11.58 -2.81 9.15
C ASP A 213 10.23 -2.09 9.02
N LEU A 214 9.25 -2.50 9.83
CA LEU A 214 7.90 -1.95 9.80
C LEU A 214 7.76 -0.65 10.63
N HIS A 215 8.80 0.17 10.70
CA HIS A 215 8.74 1.47 11.37
C HIS A 215 8.17 2.54 10.44
N PHE A 216 7.72 3.63 11.06
CA PHE A 216 7.31 4.80 10.32
C PHE A 216 8.52 5.49 9.71
N HIS A 217 8.41 5.86 8.43
CA HIS A 217 9.35 6.70 7.71
C HIS A 217 8.65 7.93 7.15
N GLY A 218 9.39 9.03 6.95
CA GLY A 218 8.85 10.28 6.40
C GLY A 218 9.22 10.51 4.93
N ASN A 219 10.32 9.94 4.46
CA ASN A 219 10.95 10.33 3.19
C ASN A 219 10.51 9.42 2.02
N PHE A 220 9.21 9.40 1.71
CA PHE A 220 8.69 8.69 0.55
C PHE A 220 8.75 9.54 -0.73
N PRO A 221 9.13 8.98 -1.90
CA PRO A 221 9.22 9.70 -3.17
C PRO A 221 7.83 9.95 -3.77
N ILE A 222 7.05 10.84 -3.14
CA ILE A 222 5.67 11.18 -3.52
C ILE A 222 5.64 12.60 -4.09
N ASN A 223 5.26 12.75 -5.35
CA ASN A 223 5.33 14.04 -6.04
C ASN A 223 4.10 14.95 -5.82
N PHE A 224 2.91 14.39 -5.56
CA PHE A 224 1.64 15.15 -5.54
C PHE A 224 1.15 15.54 -4.15
N TYR A 225 1.62 14.83 -3.12
CA TYR A 225 1.21 14.99 -1.73
C TYR A 225 2.44 14.97 -0.86
N LEU A 226 2.30 15.43 0.37
CA LEU A 226 3.38 15.40 1.34
C LEU A 226 3.12 14.24 2.31
N PRO A 227 4.09 13.31 2.48
CA PRO A 227 3.98 12.24 3.46
C PRO A 227 3.99 12.81 4.88
N VAL A 228 3.01 12.38 5.69
CA VAL A 228 3.04 12.58 7.14
C VAL A 228 3.93 11.52 7.77
N SER A 229 3.65 10.25 7.49
CA SER A 229 4.52 9.10 7.76
C SER A 229 3.92 7.86 7.08
N GLY A 230 4.71 6.79 6.96
CA GLY A 230 4.23 5.55 6.34
C GLY A 230 5.16 4.38 6.60
N VAL A 231 4.71 3.20 6.18
CA VAL A 231 5.40 1.92 6.39
C VAL A 231 5.56 1.21 5.05
N THR A 232 6.78 0.76 4.77
CA THR A 232 7.06 -0.10 3.62
C THR A 232 6.59 -1.52 3.92
N VAL A 233 5.76 -2.10 3.04
CA VAL A 233 5.20 -3.45 3.21
C VAL A 233 5.78 -4.47 2.22
N LYS A 234 6.46 -4.00 1.17
CA LYS A 234 7.20 -4.83 0.20
C LYS A 234 8.34 -4.04 -0.41
N TRP A 235 9.55 -4.61 -0.45
CA TRP A 235 10.72 -3.98 -1.07
C TRP A 235 11.48 -4.96 -1.96
N LEU A 236 11.18 -4.91 -3.27
CA LEU A 236 11.90 -5.62 -4.31
C LEU A 236 12.64 -4.62 -5.19
N MET A 237 13.70 -5.08 -5.87
CA MET A 237 14.48 -4.28 -6.81
C MET A 237 13.58 -3.61 -7.88
N GLY A 238 12.59 -4.35 -8.39
CA GLY A 238 11.65 -3.88 -9.40
C GLY A 238 10.34 -3.30 -8.88
N GLU A 239 9.97 -3.56 -7.61
CA GLU A 239 8.67 -3.18 -7.04
C GLU A 239 8.78 -2.79 -5.57
N TRP A 240 8.36 -1.58 -5.22
CA TRP A 240 8.25 -1.12 -3.84
C TRP A 240 6.79 -0.83 -3.51
N LYS A 241 6.27 -1.31 -2.38
CA LYS A 241 4.93 -1.00 -1.87
C LYS A 241 4.99 -0.42 -0.46
N ALA A 242 4.15 0.57 -0.20
CA ALA A 242 4.03 1.21 1.10
C ALA A 242 2.58 1.62 1.41
N VAL A 243 2.30 1.78 2.69
CA VAL A 243 1.08 2.38 3.21
C VAL A 243 1.47 3.68 3.88
N VAL A 244 0.92 4.80 3.41
CA VAL A 244 1.40 6.14 3.77
C VAL A 244 0.22 7.04 4.10
N VAL A 245 0.28 7.72 5.24
CA VAL A 245 -0.60 8.84 5.55
C VAL A 245 -0.01 10.08 4.90
N ILE A 246 -0.81 10.78 4.10
CA ILE A 246 -0.38 11.93 3.32
C ILE A 246 -1.32 13.11 3.54
N TYR A 247 -0.86 14.30 3.17
CA TYR A 247 -1.69 15.51 3.14
C TYR A 247 -1.60 16.28 1.83
N SER A 248 -2.62 17.10 1.58
CA SER A 248 -2.66 18.00 0.43
C SER A 248 -1.61 19.08 0.56
N LYS A 249 -0.80 19.32 -0.49
CA LYS A 249 0.17 20.42 -0.51
C LYS A 249 -0.48 21.77 -0.20
N ASP A 250 -1.69 22.00 -0.73
CA ASP A 250 -2.43 23.25 -0.56
C ASP A 250 -3.21 23.35 0.75
N ASN A 251 -3.39 22.22 1.47
CA ASN A 251 -4.15 22.19 2.72
C ASN A 251 -3.63 21.09 3.66
N PRO A 252 -2.75 21.43 4.62
CA PRO A 252 -2.21 20.50 5.60
C PRO A 252 -3.24 19.82 6.50
N ASN A 253 -4.43 20.41 6.66
CA ASN A 253 -5.50 19.81 7.46
C ASN A 253 -6.26 18.71 6.70
N LYS A 254 -6.06 18.61 5.38
CA LYS A 254 -6.63 17.55 4.56
C LYS A 254 -5.64 16.39 4.51
N LYS A 255 -5.81 15.44 5.44
CA LYS A 255 -4.99 14.23 5.58
C LYS A 255 -5.81 12.97 5.29
N TRP A 256 -5.16 11.93 4.80
CA TRP A 256 -5.79 10.62 4.59
C TRP A 256 -4.74 9.52 4.41
N LEU A 257 -5.15 8.29 4.62
CA LEU A 257 -4.35 7.10 4.36
C LEU A 257 -4.42 6.70 2.89
N ARG A 258 -3.27 6.29 2.33
CA ARG A 258 -3.17 5.85 0.94
C ARG A 258 -2.17 4.72 0.75
N PHE A 259 -2.46 3.86 -0.23
CA PHE A 259 -1.60 2.75 -0.64
C PHE A 259 -0.75 3.19 -1.83
N TYR A 260 0.55 2.99 -1.76
CA TYR A 260 1.48 3.31 -2.84
C TYR A 260 2.20 2.07 -3.32
N TRP A 261 2.46 2.06 -4.62
CA TRP A 261 3.40 1.13 -5.24
C TRP A 261 4.19 1.87 -6.32
N TRP A 262 5.48 1.59 -6.38
CA TRP A 262 6.40 2.10 -7.38
C TRP A 262 6.96 0.92 -8.15
N VAL A 263 7.11 1.11 -9.45
CA VAL A 263 7.73 0.12 -10.33
C VAL A 263 8.97 0.76 -10.91
N ARG A 264 10.08 0.03 -10.88
CA ARG A 264 11.33 0.51 -11.47
C ARG A 264 11.24 0.35 -12.98
N ASP A 265 11.75 1.33 -13.71
CA ASP A 265 11.89 1.19 -15.15
C ASP A 265 13.07 0.25 -15.49
N LEU A 266 12.75 -0.93 -15.98
CA LEU A 266 13.72 -1.95 -16.40
C LEU A 266 13.92 -2.00 -17.93
N SER A 267 13.34 -1.07 -18.69
CA SER A 267 13.47 -1.02 -20.16
C SER A 267 14.92 -1.00 -20.64
N SER A 268 15.82 -0.35 -19.88
CA SER A 268 17.26 -0.30 -20.18
C SER A 268 18.00 -1.63 -20.02
N VAL A 269 17.42 -2.58 -19.26
CA VAL A 269 18.01 -3.91 -18.99
C VAL A 269 17.31 -5.01 -19.81
N LEU A 270 16.05 -4.82 -20.16
CA LEU A 270 15.28 -5.76 -21.00
C LEU A 270 15.70 -5.63 -22.47
N LYS A 271 16.41 -6.64 -23.00
CA LYS A 271 16.91 -6.68 -24.39
C LYS A 271 15.83 -6.58 -25.48
N TYR A 272 14.55 -6.81 -25.15
CA TYR A 272 13.45 -6.94 -26.13
C TYR A 272 12.25 -6.01 -25.87
N GLY A 273 12.40 -4.93 -25.08
CA GLY A 273 11.36 -3.91 -24.94
C GLY A 273 11.47 -2.84 -26.03
N GLN A 274 10.34 -2.38 -26.59
CA GLN A 274 10.33 -1.19 -27.47
C GLN A 274 10.98 -0.02 -26.74
N ARG A 275 12.12 0.43 -27.25
CA ARG A 275 12.81 1.62 -26.76
C ARG A 275 12.07 2.83 -27.32
N GLU A 276 11.38 3.59 -26.49
CA GLU A 276 11.03 4.96 -26.88
C GLU A 276 12.35 5.74 -27.04
N MET A 277 12.59 6.24 -28.26
CA MET A 277 13.81 6.98 -28.58
C MET A 277 13.86 8.27 -27.75
N GLY A 278 14.91 8.41 -26.92
CA GLY A 278 15.21 9.69 -26.27
C GLY A 278 15.71 9.65 -24.83
N GLU A 279 16.04 8.50 -24.25
CA GLU A 279 16.42 8.46 -22.83
C GLU A 279 17.83 7.90 -22.60
N GLY A 280 18.72 8.74 -22.07
CA GLY A 280 19.85 8.31 -21.25
C GLY A 280 19.35 7.79 -19.89
N THR A 281 18.46 6.80 -19.88
CA THR A 281 17.62 6.45 -18.73
C THR A 281 18.44 5.88 -17.58
N GLN A 282 18.55 6.63 -16.49
CA GLN A 282 18.75 6.03 -15.17
C GLN A 282 17.57 5.08 -14.89
N MET A 283 17.82 3.93 -14.26
CA MET A 283 16.78 3.00 -13.77
C MET A 283 16.00 3.61 -12.60
N GLY A 284 15.41 4.79 -12.80
CA GLY A 284 14.66 5.50 -11.77
C GLY A 284 13.35 4.79 -11.44
N TRP A 285 12.82 5.13 -10.28
CA TRP A 285 11.45 4.77 -9.93
C TRP A 285 10.49 5.55 -10.83
N LYS A 286 9.77 4.83 -11.69
CA LYS A 286 8.57 5.39 -12.31
C LYS A 286 7.51 5.33 -11.23
N ALA A 287 7.27 6.47 -10.59
CA ALA A 287 6.05 6.67 -9.84
C ALA A 287 4.91 6.49 -10.84
N GLN A 288 4.33 5.29 -10.90
CA GLN A 288 2.95 5.19 -11.32
C GLN A 288 2.24 6.08 -10.33
N ARG A 289 1.77 7.25 -10.80
CA ARG A 289 0.71 7.95 -10.09
C ARG A 289 -0.22 6.83 -9.67
N GLY A 290 -0.49 6.69 -8.37
CA GLY A 290 -1.65 5.94 -7.94
C GLY A 290 -2.88 6.67 -8.46
N VAL A 291 -3.02 6.87 -9.78
CA VAL A 291 -4.20 7.36 -10.47
C VAL A 291 -5.20 6.32 -10.07
N SER A 292 -6.02 6.68 -9.09
CA SER A 292 -6.84 5.75 -8.32
C SER A 292 -6.05 4.79 -7.42
N SER A 293 -5.38 5.31 -6.39
CA SER A 293 -5.19 4.58 -5.14
C SER A 293 -6.27 5.08 -4.17
N PRO A 294 -6.89 4.24 -3.34
CA PRO A 294 -8.05 4.62 -2.57
C PRO A 294 -7.55 5.52 -1.45
N ASN A 295 -8.22 6.65 -1.30
CA ASN A 295 -8.00 7.49 -0.16
C ASN A 295 -8.95 7.01 0.95
N ILE A 296 -8.39 6.53 2.05
CA ILE A 296 -9.17 6.26 3.26
C ILE A 296 -9.13 7.53 4.08
N TYR A 297 -10.23 8.28 4.02
CA TYR A 297 -10.40 9.55 4.75
C TYR A 297 -10.90 9.33 6.17
N ASP A 298 -11.75 8.33 6.37
CA ASP A 298 -12.34 7.98 7.65
C ASP A 298 -11.55 6.83 8.27
N LYS A 299 -10.91 7.11 9.40
CA LYS A 299 -10.08 6.15 10.14
C LYS A 299 -10.87 4.90 10.52
N ASN A 300 -12.18 5.01 10.79
CA ASN A 300 -13.04 3.86 11.13
C ASN A 300 -13.07 2.77 10.04
N GLN A 301 -12.70 3.08 8.80
CA GLN A 301 -12.59 2.11 7.73
C GLN A 301 -11.36 1.20 7.87
N ILE A 302 -10.32 1.62 8.59
CA ILE A 302 -9.12 0.79 8.84
C ILE A 302 -9.52 -0.48 9.57
N MET A 303 -10.31 -0.38 10.64
CA MET A 303 -10.72 -1.58 11.40
C MET A 303 -11.55 -2.55 10.58
N LYS A 304 -12.41 -2.05 9.68
CA LYS A 304 -13.15 -2.90 8.73
C LYS A 304 -12.19 -3.62 7.77
N LEU A 305 -11.20 -2.90 7.25
CA LEU A 305 -10.17 -3.44 6.38
C LEU A 305 -9.31 -4.50 7.09
N ILE A 306 -8.82 -4.23 8.29
CA ILE A 306 -8.03 -5.18 9.09
C ILE A 306 -8.82 -6.47 9.33
N LYS A 307 -10.08 -6.37 9.77
CA LYS A 307 -10.95 -7.53 10.00
C LYS A 307 -11.14 -8.37 8.73
N ALA A 308 -11.38 -7.73 7.59
CA ALA A 308 -11.53 -8.43 6.33
C ALA A 308 -10.23 -9.10 5.86
N LEU A 309 -9.08 -8.42 5.99
CA LEU A 309 -7.77 -8.98 5.65
C LEU A 309 -7.42 -10.18 6.53
N ARG A 310 -7.74 -10.13 7.84
CA ARG A 310 -7.60 -11.26 8.76
C ARG A 310 -8.50 -12.44 8.35
N LYS A 311 -9.78 -12.19 8.04
CA LYS A 311 -10.70 -13.23 7.50
C LYS A 311 -10.15 -13.87 6.22
N ILE A 312 -9.64 -13.07 5.28
CA ILE A 312 -9.02 -13.54 4.04
C ILE A 312 -7.73 -14.34 4.29
N SER A 313 -6.90 -13.91 5.24
CA SER A 313 -5.69 -14.62 5.63
C SER A 313 -6.03 -16.02 6.15
N THR A 314 -7.04 -16.16 7.01
CA THR A 314 -7.51 -17.47 7.48
C THR A 314 -8.02 -18.32 6.33
N GLU A 315 -8.83 -17.74 5.44
CA GLU A 315 -9.38 -18.45 4.28
C GLU A 315 -8.32 -18.99 3.32
N LEU A 316 -7.23 -18.24 3.11
CA LEU A 316 -6.12 -18.67 2.27
C LEU A 316 -5.15 -19.65 2.97
N ASN A 317 -5.40 -20.00 4.24
CA ASN A 317 -4.42 -20.65 5.11
C ASN A 317 -3.08 -19.90 5.18
N TRP A 318 -3.15 -18.57 5.04
CA TRP A 318 -2.01 -17.65 5.21
C TRP A 318 -2.01 -17.06 6.61
N SER A 319 -2.44 -17.86 7.60
CA SER A 319 -2.75 -17.40 8.95
C SER A 319 -1.60 -16.58 9.53
N VAL A 320 -1.91 -15.31 9.83
CA VAL A 320 -1.02 -14.40 10.57
C VAL A 320 -1.21 -14.72 12.05
N SER A 321 -0.33 -15.52 12.63
CA SER A 321 -0.27 -15.66 14.09
C SER A 321 0.04 -14.29 14.69
N LYS A 322 -0.79 -13.84 15.65
CA LYS A 322 -0.30 -12.87 16.64
C LYS A 322 0.76 -13.61 17.45
N GLU A 323 2.02 -13.49 17.05
CA GLU A 323 3.07 -13.66 18.03
C GLU A 323 2.92 -12.49 19.00
N ASN A 324 2.58 -12.82 20.24
CA ASN A 324 2.42 -11.87 21.31
C ASN A 324 3.70 -11.05 21.43
N SER A 325 3.63 -9.77 21.05
CA SER A 325 4.60 -8.75 21.41
C SER A 325 4.37 -8.29 22.83
#